data_AF-A0A7J9TEE8-F1
#
_entry.id   AF-A0A7J9TEE8-F1
#
_cell.length_a   1.000
_cell.length_b   1.000
_cell.length_c   1.000
_cell.angle_alpha   90.00
_cell.angle_beta   90.00
_cell.angle_gamma   90.00
#
_symmetry.space_group_name_H-M   'P 1'
#
loop_
_entity.id
_entity.type
_entity.pdbx_description
1 polymer ?
#
loop_
_entity_poly.entity_id
_entity_poly.type
_entity_poly.pdbx_seq_one_letter_code
_entity_poly.pdbx_strand_id
1 'polypeptide(L)'
;MQCRKSAFIPQKEQELLSKTPIGNILSMSKSLDYQVPDRINCETDVRIHKSRQKDTNIMIFTGTFSVNFLIPDYLGVGKSASRGFGAVIRESKDQGENKNHR
;
A
#
# COMPACT_ATOMS: atom_id res chain seq x y z
N MET A 1 28.17 8.34 -6.25
CA MET A 1 27.10 9.34 -6.48
C MET A 1 25.97 8.70 -7.27
N GLN A 2 24.78 8.53 -6.70
CA GLN A 2 23.57 8.35 -7.50
C GLN A 2 22.49 9.29 -6.95
N CYS A 3 22.36 10.47 -7.58
CA CYS A 3 21.17 11.30 -7.47
C CYS A 3 19.99 10.50 -8.05
N ARG A 4 19.23 9.81 -7.19
CA ARG A 4 17.92 9.27 -7.59
C ARG A 4 16.93 10.43 -7.64
N LYS A 5 16.74 10.99 -8.83
CA LYS A 5 15.63 11.91 -9.09
C LYS A 5 14.34 11.21 -8.67
N SER A 6 13.60 11.81 -7.73
CA SER A 6 12.22 11.46 -7.44
C SER A 6 11.43 11.57 -8.75
N ALA A 7 10.92 10.46 -9.25
CA ALA A 7 10.10 10.45 -10.46
C ALA A 7 8.79 11.20 -10.17
N PHE A 8 8.51 12.23 -10.96
CA PHE A 8 7.21 12.90 -10.97
C PHE A 8 6.17 11.94 -11.53
N ILE A 9 5.12 11.61 -10.75
CA ILE A 9 4.08 10.65 -11.14
C ILE A 9 2.92 11.44 -11.78
N PRO A 10 2.58 11.19 -13.06
CA PRO A 10 1.43 11.83 -13.70
C PRO A 10 0.12 11.47 -13.00
N GLN A 11 -0.84 12.40 -12.97
CA GLN A 11 -2.11 12.28 -12.23
C GLN A 11 -2.89 10.98 -12.55
N LYS A 12 -2.87 10.56 -13.82
CA LYS A 12 -3.52 9.31 -14.27
C LYS A 12 -2.93 8.05 -13.62
N GLU A 13 -1.63 8.02 -13.34
CA GLU A 13 -1.01 6.89 -12.65
C GLU A 13 -1.38 6.88 -11.17
N GLN A 14 -1.53 8.04 -10.54
CA GLN A 14 -1.99 8.16 -9.15
C GLN A 14 -3.42 7.64 -8.96
N GLU A 15 -4.32 7.92 -9.90
CA GLU A 15 -5.69 7.38 -9.86
C GLU A 15 -5.75 5.85 -10.03
N LEU A 16 -4.84 5.27 -10.81
CA LEU A 16 -4.74 3.82 -10.93
C LEU A 16 -4.17 3.20 -9.65
N LEU A 17 -3.24 3.89 -9.00
CA LEU A 17 -2.64 3.48 -7.75
C LEU A 17 -3.65 3.48 -6.61
N SER A 18 -4.52 4.48 -6.51
CA SER A 18 -5.56 4.51 -5.47
C SER A 18 -6.58 3.38 -5.60
N LYS A 19 -6.90 2.96 -6.83
CA LYS A 19 -7.83 1.85 -7.12
C LYS A 19 -7.21 0.47 -6.92
N THR A 20 -5.89 0.33 -7.00
CA THR A 20 -5.22 -0.97 -6.96
C THR A 20 -5.35 -1.67 -5.60
N PRO A 21 -5.09 -1.02 -4.44
CA PRO A 21 -5.33 -1.61 -3.13
C PRO A 21 -6.78 -2.02 -2.93
N ILE A 22 -7.75 -1.23 -3.42
CA ILE A 22 -9.18 -1.56 -3.31
C ILE A 22 -9.48 -2.90 -3.98
N GLY A 23 -9.02 -3.08 -5.23
CA GLY A 23 -9.20 -4.34 -5.96
C GLY A 23 -8.51 -5.52 -5.26
N ASN A 24 -7.30 -5.30 -4.73
CA ASN A 24 -6.55 -6.33 -4.02
C ASN A 24 -7.24 -6.74 -2.71
N ILE A 25 -7.74 -5.78 -1.92
CA ILE A 25 -8.48 -6.03 -0.68
C ILE A 25 -9.79 -6.78 -0.98
N LEU A 26 -10.52 -6.42 -2.04
CA LEU A 26 -11.73 -7.13 -2.45
C LEU A 26 -11.42 -8.57 -2.88
N SER A 27 -10.35 -8.78 -3.65
CA SER A 27 -9.92 -10.13 -4.05
C SER A 27 -9.51 -10.98 -2.85
N MET A 28 -8.82 -10.37 -1.88
CA MET A 28 -8.42 -11.02 -0.63
C MET A 28 -9.64 -11.35 0.23
N SER A 29 -10.57 -10.42 0.40
CA SER A 29 -11.79 -10.60 1.19
C SER A 29 -12.61 -11.78 0.65
N LYS A 30 -12.80 -11.87 -0.67
CA LYS A 30 -13.46 -13.02 -1.31
C LYS A 30 -12.75 -14.34 -1.05
N SER A 31 -11.41 -14.34 -1.02
CA SER A 31 -10.62 -15.55 -0.77
C SER A 31 -10.69 -16.02 0.69
N LEU A 32 -11.01 -15.09 1.61
CA LEU A 32 -11.22 -15.34 3.03
C LEU A 32 -12.70 -15.56 3.39
N ASP A 33 -13.57 -15.69 2.37
CA ASP A 33 -15.03 -15.79 2.52
C ASP A 33 -15.64 -14.63 3.33
N TYR A 34 -15.04 -13.44 3.21
CA TYR A 34 -15.51 -12.23 3.86
C TYR A 34 -16.22 -11.31 2.85
N GLN A 35 -17.48 -10.99 3.12
CA GLN A 35 -18.23 -10.01 2.34
C GLN A 35 -18.00 -8.61 2.90
N VAL A 36 -17.41 -7.73 2.08
CA VAL A 36 -17.20 -6.33 2.47
C VAL A 36 -18.57 -5.62 2.54
N PRO A 37 -18.94 -5.07 3.71
CA PRO A 37 -20.28 -4.52 3.92
C PRO A 37 -20.49 -3.19 3.20
N ASP A 38 -19.43 -2.38 3.10
CA ASP A 38 -19.48 -1.02 2.60
C ASP A 38 -18.48 -0.77 1.46
N ARG A 39 -18.62 0.39 0.81
CA ARG A 39 -17.67 0.84 -0.20
C ARG A 39 -16.30 1.10 0.44
N ILE A 40 -15.27 0.48 -0.12
CA ILE A 40 -13.89 0.74 0.27
C ILE A 40 -13.42 2.04 -0.39
N ASN A 41 -12.97 2.99 0.43
CA ASN A 41 -12.30 4.21 0.03
C ASN A 41 -10.83 4.09 0.41
N CYS A 42 -9.94 4.39 -0.54
CA CYS A 42 -8.51 4.30 -0.36
C CYS A 42 -7.83 5.57 -0.89
N GLU A 43 -6.99 6.16 -0.06
CA GLU A 43 -6.09 7.24 -0.44
C GLU A 43 -4.66 6.74 -0.34
N THR A 44 -3.86 6.95 -1.37
CA THR A 44 -2.51 6.39 -1.48
C THR A 44 -1.49 7.50 -1.67
N ASP A 45 -0.45 7.50 -0.83
CA ASP A 45 0.78 8.26 -1.05
C ASP A 45 1.92 7.26 -1.27
N VAL A 46 2.13 6.88 -2.53
CA VAL A 46 3.07 5.84 -2.91
C VAL A 46 3.99 6.31 -4.02
N ARG A 47 5.24 5.87 -3.95
CA ARG A 47 6.27 6.08 -4.96
C ARG A 47 6.42 4.84 -5.81
N ILE A 48 6.51 5.04 -7.12
CA ILE A 48 6.75 3.96 -8.08
C ILE A 48 8.26 3.75 -8.24
N HIS A 49 8.69 2.51 -8.15
CA HIS A 49 10.04 2.10 -8.47
C HIS A 49 10.02 0.94 -9.46
N LYS A 50 10.76 1.09 -10.55
CA LYS A 50 11.00 -0.03 -11.48
C LYS A 50 12.02 -0.96 -10.84
N SER A 51 11.69 -2.24 -10.78
CA SER A 51 12.58 -3.29 -10.31
C SER A 51 12.56 -4.45 -11.29
N ARG A 52 13.53 -5.34 -11.17
CA ARG A 52 13.61 -6.54 -12.00
C ARG A 52 13.42 -7.75 -11.10
N GLN A 53 12.39 -8.54 -11.39
CA GLN A 53 12.18 -9.82 -10.74
C GLN A 53 12.54 -10.92 -11.74
N LYS A 54 13.68 -11.58 -11.50
CA LYS A 54 14.30 -12.52 -12.45
C LYS A 54 14.53 -11.84 -13.81
N ASP A 55 13.73 -12.17 -14.82
CA ASP A 55 13.85 -11.63 -16.18
C ASP A 55 12.68 -10.72 -16.58
N THR A 56 11.80 -10.42 -15.63
CA THR A 56 10.66 -9.53 -15.87
C THR A 56 10.86 -8.20 -15.16
N ASN A 57 10.74 -7.11 -15.93
CA ASN A 57 10.65 -5.78 -15.36
C ASN A 57 9.29 -5.62 -14.69
N ILE A 58 9.31 -5.42 -13.38
CA ILE A 58 8.12 -5.20 -12.57
C ILE A 58 8.11 -3.76 -12.05
N MET A 59 6.91 -3.20 -11.91
CA MET A 59 6.72 -1.96 -11.19
C MET A 59 6.36 -2.30 -9.74
N ILE A 60 7.13 -1.76 -8.81
CA ILE A 60 6.91 -1.88 -7.38
C ILE A 60 6.42 -0.53 -6.87
N PHE A 61 5.50 -0.58 -5.92
CA PHE A 61 4.98 0.60 -5.24
C PHE A 61 5.41 0.53 -3.77
N THR A 62 5.88 1.65 -3.23
CA THR A 62 6.29 1.75 -1.82
C THR A 62 5.82 3.08 -1.26
N GLY A 63 5.19 3.06 -0.10
CA GLY A 63 4.65 4.24 0.56
C GLY A 63 3.55 3.85 1.54
N THR A 64 2.68 4.80 1.82
CA THR A 64 1.57 4.66 2.78
C THR A 64 0.24 4.78 2.06
N PHE A 65 -0.79 4.18 2.65
CA PHE A 65 -2.16 4.35 2.20
C PHE A 65 -3.12 4.32 3.38
N SER A 66 -4.19 5.08 3.27
CA SER A 66 -5.28 5.15 4.23
C SER A 66 -6.50 4.45 3.63
N VAL A 67 -7.07 3.49 4.36
CA VAL A 67 -8.25 2.74 3.91
C VAL A 67 -9.24 2.57 5.05
N ASN A 68 -10.53 2.62 4.76
CA ASN A 68 -11.61 2.28 5.70
C ASN A 68 -11.81 0.75 5.83
N PHE A 69 -10.73 -0.01 5.89
CA PHE A 69 -10.74 -1.47 5.97
C PHE A 69 -9.68 -1.95 6.97
N LEU A 70 -10.05 -2.84 7.87
CA LEU A 70 -9.13 -3.36 8.87
C LEU A 70 -8.25 -4.46 8.25
N ILE A 71 -6.97 -4.18 8.09
CA ILE A 71 -5.98 -5.17 7.64
C ILE A 71 -5.12 -5.58 8.85
N PRO A 72 -5.00 -6.89 9.13
CA PRO A 72 -4.03 -7.42 10.10
C PRO A 72 -2.59 -7.09 9.70
N ASP A 73 -1.72 -6.88 10.69
CA ASP A 73 -0.32 -6.63 10.44
C ASP A 73 0.36 -7.81 9.74
N TYR A 74 1.31 -7.49 8.86
CA TYR A 74 2.06 -8.43 8.02
C TYR A 74 1.22 -9.18 6.97
N LEU A 75 -0.05 -8.81 6.78
CA LEU A 75 -0.85 -9.40 5.71
C LEU A 75 -0.33 -8.90 4.35
N GLY A 76 -0.03 -9.85 3.46
CA GLY A 76 0.40 -9.55 2.10
C GLY A 76 -0.80 -9.22 1.20
N VAL A 77 -0.87 -7.99 0.71
CA VAL A 77 -1.94 -7.52 -0.18
C VAL A 77 -1.40 -7.35 -1.61
N GLY A 78 -2.04 -8.02 -2.57
CA GLY A 78 -1.73 -7.90 -4.00
C GLY A 78 -0.97 -9.08 -4.59
N LYS A 79 -0.34 -8.86 -5.75
CA LYS A 79 0.33 -9.93 -6.51
C LYS A 79 1.65 -10.33 -5.85
N SER A 80 1.90 -11.65 -5.82
CA SER A 80 3.11 -12.24 -5.20
C SER A 80 3.25 -11.99 -3.68
N ALA A 81 2.13 -11.82 -2.98
CA ALA A 81 2.09 -11.75 -1.51
C ALA A 81 2.84 -12.90 -0.84
N SER A 82 2.73 -14.12 -1.39
CA SER A 82 3.46 -15.31 -0.91
C SER A 82 4.98 -15.24 -1.03
N ARG A 83 5.52 -14.27 -1.79
CA ARG A 83 6.95 -14.00 -1.92
C ARG A 83 7.41 -12.80 -1.09
N GLY A 84 6.56 -12.31 -0.18
CA GLY A 84 6.86 -11.17 0.70
C GLY A 84 6.57 -9.79 0.08
N PHE A 85 5.89 -9.71 -1.06
CA PHE A 85 5.47 -8.43 -1.63
C PHE A 85 4.17 -7.92 -1.00
N GLY A 86 4.05 -6.61 -0.85
CA GLY A 86 2.80 -5.99 -0.40
C GLY A 86 2.41 -6.31 1.04
N ALA A 87 3.37 -6.72 1.88
CA ALA A 87 3.15 -6.81 3.32
C ALA A 87 2.84 -5.41 3.87
N VAL A 88 1.72 -5.29 4.59
CA VAL A 88 1.30 -4.03 5.20
C VAL A 88 1.43 -4.12 6.71
N ILE A 89 1.76 -2.99 7.34
CA ILE A 89 1.81 -2.85 8.79
C ILE A 89 0.99 -1.61 9.10
N ARG A 90 0.13 -1.69 10.11
CA ARG A 90 -0.59 -0.51 10.59
C ARG A 90 0.41 0.49 11.16
N GLU A 91 0.31 1.74 10.73
CA GLU A 91 1.06 2.81 11.35
C GLU A 91 0.51 3.04 12.77
N SER A 92 1.28 2.67 13.79
CA SER A 92 0.99 3.05 15.17
C SER A 92 1.25 4.55 15.29
N LYS A 93 0.19 5.35 15.40
CA LYS A 93 0.32 6.74 15.83
C LYS A 93 0.74 6.76 17.30
N ASP A 94 2.02 6.56 17.57
CA ASP A 94 2.62 7.04 18.81
C ASP A 94 2.69 8.57 18.69
N GLN A 95 1.58 9.22 19.05
CA GLN A 95 1.63 10.63 19.43
C GLN A 95 2.58 10.72 20.62
N GLY A 96 3.76 11.32 20.41
CA GLY A 96 4.60 11.74 21.52
C GLY A 96 3.81 12.66 22.44
N GLU A 97 3.38 12.14 23.58
CA GLU A 97 2.93 12.93 24.72
C GLU A 97 4.12 13.80 25.17
N ASN A 98 4.22 15.03 24.66
CA ASN A 98 5.12 16.02 25.22
C ASN A 98 4.44 16.62 26.47
N LYS A 99 4.49 15.88 27.59
CA LYS A 99 4.12 16.39 28.93
C LYS A 99 5.21 17.35 29.42
N ASN A 100 5.19 18.59 28.93
CA ASN A 100 5.91 19.68 29.57
C ASN A 100 5.04 20.26 30.69
N HIS A 101 5.18 19.68 31.87
CA HIS A 101 4.74 20.24 33.14
C HIS A 101 5.84 21.16 33.68
N ARG A 102 5.57 22.46 33.74
CA ARG A 102 6.22 23.42 34.63
C ARG A 102 5.19 24.42 35.09
#